data_AF-A0A925GK72-F1
#
_entry.id   AF-A0A925GK72-F1
#
_cell.length_a   1.000
_cell.length_b   1.000
_cell.length_c   1.000
_cell.angle_alpha   90.00
_cell.angle_beta   90.00
_cell.angle_gamma   90.00
#
_symmetry.space_group_name_H-M   'P 1'
#
loop_
_entity.id
_entity.type
_entity.pdbx_description
1 polymer ?
#
loop_
_entity_poly.entity_id
_entity_poly.type
_entity_poly.pdbx_seq_one_letter_code
_entity_poly.pdbx_strand_id
1 'polypeptide(L)'
;MAILADTNVLIYSARLGQILPADSFISIITVGEMKAFALRNNWGYRKMMVLNGLLKATPILDLDANITDTYAIVDTFSQGLLTNDPLPAGLSARNRGRTIFGLRLLPCISD
;
A
#
# COMPACT_ATOMS: atom_id res chain seq x y z
N MET A 1 12.16 9.54 -10.39
CA MET A 1 12.10 8.56 -9.27
C MET A 1 10.66 8.09 -9.21
N ALA A 2 10.39 6.83 -9.56
CA ALA A 2 9.02 6.32 -9.66
C ALA A 2 8.44 6.02 -8.27
N ILE A 3 7.18 6.39 -8.03
CA ILE A 3 6.49 6.18 -6.76
C ILE A 3 5.40 5.13 -6.94
N LEU A 4 5.47 4.02 -6.20
CA LEU A 4 4.36 3.07 -6.11
C LEU A 4 3.36 3.57 -5.08
N ALA A 5 2.17 3.97 -5.54
CA ALA A 5 1.14 4.50 -4.65
C ALA A 5 0.34 3.36 -4.02
N ASP A 6 0.39 3.27 -2.70
CA ASP A 6 -0.41 2.36 -1.88
C ASP A 6 -1.87 2.84 -1.75
N THR A 7 -2.76 1.95 -1.32
CA THR A 7 -4.22 2.15 -1.22
C THR A 7 -4.57 3.41 -0.41
N ASN A 8 -3.81 3.70 0.65
CA ASN A 8 -4.04 4.89 1.47
C ASN A 8 -3.80 6.20 0.72
N VAL A 9 -2.78 6.25 -0.15
CA VAL A 9 -2.47 7.42 -0.98
C VAL A 9 -3.59 7.64 -2.00
N LEU A 10 -4.06 6.57 -2.62
CA LEU A 10 -5.17 6.61 -3.57
C LEU A 10 -6.49 7.04 -2.93
N ILE A 11 -6.81 6.54 -1.74
CA ILE A 11 -8.00 6.97 -0.98
C ILE A 11 -7.92 8.47 -0.70
N TYR A 12 -6.75 8.97 -0.30
CA TYR A 12 -6.56 10.39 -0.03
C TYR A 12 -6.72 11.25 -1.29
N SER A 13 -6.05 10.87 -2.39
CA SER A 13 -6.16 11.56 -3.69
C SER A 13 -7.60 11.56 -4.22
N ALA A 14 -8.32 10.43 -4.12
CA ALA A 14 -9.71 10.32 -4.55
C ALA A 14 -10.67 11.20 -3.71
N ARG A 15 -10.39 11.36 -2.41
CA ARG A 15 -11.18 12.24 -1.53
C ARG A 15 -10.97 13.72 -1.86
N LEU A 16 -9.76 14.10 -2.24
CA LEU A 16 -9.42 15.47 -2.61
C LEU A 16 -9.69 15.81 -4.09
N GLY A 17 -10.01 14.80 -4.91
CA GLY A 17 -10.13 14.98 -6.36
C GLY A 17 -8.80 15.35 -7.03
N GLN A 18 -7.68 14.98 -6.42
CA GLN A 18 -6.34 15.28 -6.93
C GLN A 18 -5.79 14.11 -7.74
N ILE A 19 -5.01 14.45 -8.76
CA ILE A 19 -4.32 13.49 -9.62
C ILE A 19 -3.01 13.11 -8.93
N LEU A 20 -2.60 11.84 -9.08
CA LEU A 20 -1.29 11.40 -8.61
C LEU A 20 -0.17 12.10 -9.40
N PRO A 21 1.03 12.28 -8.81
CA PRO A 21 2.20 12.77 -9.54
C PRO A 21 2.44 11.94 -10.81
N ALA A 22 2.93 12.58 -11.88
CA ALA A 22 3.05 11.95 -13.21
C ALA A 22 3.89 10.66 -13.23
N ASP A 23 4.87 10.54 -12.33
CA ASP A 23 5.76 9.38 -12.21
C ASP A 23 5.22 8.29 -11.24
N SER A 24 3.90 8.24 -11.02
CA SER A 24 3.28 7.30 -10.08
C SER A 24 2.66 6.11 -10.78
N PHE A 25 2.87 4.93 -10.19
CA PHE A 25 2.27 3.66 -10.64
C PHE A 25 1.37 3.09 -9.55
N ILE A 26 0.36 2.32 -9.94
CA ILE A 26 -0.53 1.61 -9.02
C ILE A 26 -0.54 0.12 -9.34
N SER A 27 -0.55 -0.74 -8.33
CA SER A 27 -0.64 -2.19 -8.55
C SER A 27 -2.07 -2.62 -8.88
N ILE A 28 -2.22 -3.67 -9.67
CA ILE A 28 -3.50 -4.33 -9.92
C ILE A 28 -4.21 -4.76 -8.61
N ILE A 29 -3.46 -5.12 -7.56
CA ILE A 29 -4.03 -5.43 -6.23
C ILE A 29 -4.69 -4.18 -5.65
N THR A 30 -3.99 -3.05 -5.66
CA THR A 30 -4.47 -1.77 -5.16
C THR A 30 -5.73 -1.31 -5.91
N VAL A 31 -5.82 -1.55 -7.22
CA VAL A 31 -7.04 -1.34 -8.01
C VAL A 31 -8.20 -2.18 -7.48
N GLY A 32 -7.95 -3.46 -7.18
CA GLY A 32 -8.93 -4.38 -6.59
C GLY A 32 -9.40 -3.91 -5.20
N GLU A 33 -8.47 -3.52 -4.34
CA GLU A 33 -8.78 -2.99 -3.00
C GLU A 33 -9.64 -1.73 -3.07
N MET A 34 -9.32 -0.80 -3.97
CA MET A 34 -10.10 0.43 -4.18
C MET A 34 -11.52 0.14 -4.64
N LYS A 35 -11.70 -0.81 -5.58
CA LYS A 35 -13.03 -1.25 -6.02
C LYS A 35 -13.81 -1.90 -4.89
N ALA A 36 -13.18 -2.80 -4.13
CA ALA A 36 -13.79 -3.45 -2.98
C ALA A 36 -14.18 -2.42 -1.90
N PHE A 37 -13.35 -1.42 -1.65
CA PHE A 37 -13.64 -0.33 -0.73
C PHE A 37 -14.85 0.49 -1.20
N ALA A 38 -14.89 0.86 -2.48
CA ALA A 38 -16.00 1.64 -3.04
C ALA A 38 -17.34 0.87 -2.96
N LEU A 39 -17.30 -0.44 -3.21
CA LEU A 39 -18.46 -1.33 -3.05
C LEU A 39 -18.93 -1.41 -1.60
N ARG A 40 -18.02 -1.69 -0.64
CA ARG A 40 -18.36 -1.76 0.79
C ARG A 40 -18.96 -0.46 1.34
N ASN A 41 -18.55 0.68 0.80
CA ASN A 41 -19.01 2.00 1.23
C ASN A 41 -20.19 2.54 0.40
N ASN A 42 -20.80 1.74 -0.48
CA ASN A 42 -21.91 2.14 -1.34
C ASN A 42 -21.65 3.48 -2.07
N TRP A 43 -20.47 3.62 -2.67
CA TRP A 43 -20.13 4.84 -3.38
C TRP A 43 -21.08 5.08 -4.55
N GLY A 44 -21.81 6.18 -4.49
CA GLY A 44 -22.72 6.60 -5.55
C GLY A 44 -21.99 6.96 -6.86
N TYR A 45 -22.78 7.10 -7.93
CA TYR A 45 -22.31 7.30 -9.30
C TYR A 45 -21.19 8.35 -9.47
N ARG A 46 -21.33 9.51 -8.81
CA ARG A 46 -20.32 10.60 -8.89
C ARG A 46 -18.94 10.17 -8.36
N LYS A 47 -18.90 9.48 -7.22
CA LYS A 47 -17.63 9.01 -6.62
C LYS A 47 -17.01 7.89 -7.46
N MET A 48 -17.83 7.01 -8.01
CA MET A 48 -17.39 5.96 -8.93
C MET A 48 -16.81 6.53 -10.23
N MET A 49 -17.40 7.60 -10.77
CA MET A 49 -16.86 8.28 -11.94
C MET A 49 -15.48 8.87 -11.68
N VAL A 50 -15.28 9.55 -10.55
CA VAL A 50 -13.97 10.09 -10.15
C VAL A 50 -12.95 8.97 -9.97
N LEU A 51 -13.31 7.90 -9.26
CA LEU A 51 -12.44 6.74 -9.07
C LEU A 51 -12.01 6.13 -10.40
N ASN A 52 -12.97 5.88 -11.30
CA ASN A 52 -12.68 5.31 -12.61
C ASN A 52 -11.82 6.24 -13.49
N GLY A 53 -12.02 7.55 -13.39
CA GLY A 53 -11.17 8.54 -14.08
C GLY A 53 -9.73 8.47 -13.56
N LEU A 54 -9.56 8.40 -12.25
CA LEU A 54 -8.23 8.32 -11.62
C LEU A 54 -7.52 7.00 -11.98
N LEU A 55 -8.23 5.87 -11.97
CA LEU A 55 -7.68 4.56 -12.33
C LEU A 55 -7.29 4.49 -13.83
N LYS A 56 -8.02 5.17 -14.72
CA LYS A 56 -7.67 5.25 -16.15
C LYS A 56 -6.47 6.16 -16.43
N ALA A 57 -6.30 7.20 -15.62
CA ALA A 57 -5.22 8.17 -15.79
C ALA A 57 -3.87 7.70 -15.22
N THR A 58 -3.87 6.63 -14.42
CA THR A 58 -2.67 6.13 -13.73
C THR A 58 -2.19 4.84 -14.37
N PRO A 59 -0.90 4.70 -14.72
CA PRO A 59 -0.36 3.44 -15.23
C PRO A 59 -0.46 2.33 -14.16
N ILE A 60 -1.10 1.22 -14.54
CA ILE A 60 -1.32 0.07 -13.66
C ILE A 60 -0.19 -0.94 -13.91
N LEU A 61 0.55 -1.27 -12.86
CA LEU A 61 1.53 -2.34 -12.86
C LEU A 61 0.82 -3.67 -12.59
N ASP A 62 0.95 -4.61 -13.52
CA ASP A 62 0.50 -5.98 -13.30
C ASP A 62 1.52 -6.73 -12.43
N LEU A 63 1.05 -7.75 -11.71
CA LEU A 63 1.94 -8.54 -10.86
C LEU A 63 2.40 -9.79 -11.60
N ASP A 64 3.71 -9.91 -11.77
CA ASP A 64 4.32 -11.16 -12.20
C ASP A 64 4.26 -12.19 -11.07
N ALA A 65 4.02 -13.45 -11.42
CA ALA A 65 4.08 -14.58 -10.50
C ALA A 65 5.44 -14.64 -9.77
N ASN A 66 6.53 -14.19 -10.40
CA ASN A 66 7.86 -14.15 -9.76
C ASN A 66 7.93 -13.26 -8.49
N ILE A 67 6.98 -12.33 -8.32
CA ILE A 67 6.90 -11.47 -7.12
C ILE A 67 6.40 -12.26 -5.91
N THR A 68 5.67 -13.36 -6.09
CA THR A 68 5.09 -14.13 -4.96
C THR A 68 6.16 -14.76 -4.09
N ASP A 69 7.22 -15.31 -4.68
CA ASP A 69 8.35 -15.89 -3.94
C ASP A 69 9.09 -14.80 -3.16
N THR A 70 9.32 -13.65 -3.78
CA THR A 70 9.92 -12.49 -3.13
C THR A 70 9.07 -12.00 -1.96
N TYR A 71 7.74 -11.94 -2.16
CA TYR A 71 6.81 -11.55 -1.10
C TYR A 71 6.79 -12.56 0.05
N ALA A 72 6.79 -13.86 -0.24
CA ALA A 72 6.83 -14.90 0.77
C ALA A 72 8.07 -14.81 1.65
N ILE A 73 9.23 -14.52 1.05
CA ILE A 73 10.47 -14.26 1.79
C ILE A 73 10.33 -13.02 2.67
N VAL A 74 9.85 -11.91 2.11
CA VAL A 74 9.69 -10.64 2.85
C VAL A 74 8.71 -10.78 4.01
N ASP A 75 7.59 -11.48 3.81
CA ASP A 75 6.60 -11.71 4.87
C ASP A 75 7.19 -12.59 5.98
N THR A 76 7.82 -13.71 5.62
CA THR A 76 8.47 -14.63 6.55
C THR A 76 9.57 -13.94 7.35
N PHE A 77 10.39 -13.11 6.69
CA PHE A 77 11.38 -12.26 7.33
C PHE A 77 10.72 -11.27 8.30
N SER A 78 9.66 -10.58 7.88
CA SER A 78 8.95 -9.58 8.68
C SER A 78 8.24 -10.16 9.92
N GLN A 79 7.93 -11.46 9.90
CA GLN A 79 7.39 -12.18 11.05
C GLN A 79 8.48 -12.75 11.96
N GLY A 80 9.76 -12.63 11.57
CA GLY A 80 10.91 -13.18 12.29
C GLY A 80 11.00 -14.70 12.21
N LEU A 81 10.33 -15.30 11.22
CA LEU A 81 10.24 -16.74 11.03
C LEU A 81 11.23 -17.27 9.99
N LEU A 82 12.00 -16.37 9.36
CA LEU A 82 12.96 -16.77 8.33
C LEU A 82 14.16 -17.45 8.99
N THR A 83 14.30 -18.75 8.71
CA THR A 83 15.19 -19.66 9.46
C THR A 83 16.66 -19.26 9.39
N ASN A 84 17.10 -18.65 8.28
CA ASN A 84 18.50 -18.29 8.04
C ASN A 84 18.81 -16.81 8.27
N ASP A 85 17.77 -15.97 8.43
CA ASP A 85 17.91 -14.52 8.61
C ASP A 85 16.71 -13.99 9.40
N PRO A 86 16.63 -14.29 10.71
CA PRO A 86 15.54 -13.84 11.54
C PRO A 86 15.63 -12.33 11.79
N LEU A 87 14.48 -11.69 12.00
CA LEU A 87 14.42 -10.29 12.46
C LEU A 87 15.30 -10.12 13.72
N PRO A 88 16.16 -9.08 13.77
CA PRO A 88 16.95 -8.79 14.96
C PRO A 88 16.07 -8.66 16.20
N ALA A 89 16.56 -9.18 17.33
CA ALA A 89 15.83 -9.18 18.59
C ALA A 89 15.37 -7.75 18.97
N GLY A 90 14.07 -7.60 19.22
CA GLY A 90 13.44 -6.30 19.55
C GLY A 90 12.77 -5.58 18.38
N LEU A 91 12.94 -6.05 17.14
CA LEU A 91 12.21 -5.55 15.97
C LEU A 91 11.01 -6.48 15.68
N SER A 92 9.81 -5.90 15.57
CA SER A 92 8.59 -6.63 15.20
C SER A 92 7.86 -5.86 14.10
N ALA A 93 7.63 -6.50 12.94
CA ALA A 93 6.75 -5.95 11.90
C ALA A 93 5.25 -6.04 12.27
N ARG A 94 4.93 -6.63 13.43
CA ARG A 94 3.56 -6.77 13.99
C ARG A 94 2.93 -5.44 14.41
N ASN A 95 3.60 -4.32 14.14
CA ASN A 95 3.11 -2.94 14.32
C ASN A 95 2.67 -2.28 13.00
N ARG A 96 2.03 -2.99 12.06
CA ARG A 96 1.55 -2.36 10.80
C ARG A 96 0.03 -2.25 10.64
N GLY A 97 -0.75 -2.77 11.60
CA GLY A 97 -2.18 -2.44 11.73
C GLY A 97 -2.51 -1.34 12.75
N ARG A 98 -1.59 -1.04 13.69
CA ARG A 98 -1.77 0.01 14.71
C ARG A 98 -1.10 1.35 14.35
N THR A 99 -0.10 1.35 13.49
CA THR A 99 0.73 2.54 13.19
C THR A 99 0.20 3.39 12.03
N ILE A 100 -1.13 3.42 11.82
CA ILE A 100 -1.78 4.48 11.03
C ILE A 100 -2.44 5.52 11.96
N PHE A 101 -2.63 5.22 13.26
CA PHE A 101 -3.20 6.15 14.24
C PHE A 101 -2.36 6.36 15.50
N GLY A 102 -1.06 6.08 15.46
CA GLY A 102 -0.18 6.26 16.61
C GLY A 102 1.25 6.57 16.21
N LEU A 103 1.52 7.84 15.92
CA LEU A 103 2.88 8.41 15.99
C LEU A 103 3.40 8.21 17.42
N ARG A 104 4.08 7.09 17.68
CA ARG A 104 5.14 7.05 18.70
C ARG A 104 6.44 6.99 17.94
N LEU A 105 6.98 8.18 17.70
CA LEU A 105 8.39 8.41 17.38
C LEU A 105 9.21 7.55 18.35
N LEU A 106 9.93 6.55 17.83
CA LEU A 106 11.09 6.06 18.56
C LEU A 106 12.19 7.11 18.34
N PRO A 107 12.83 7.60 19.42
CA PRO A 107 13.92 8.54 19.29
C PRO A 107 15.08 7.87 18.55
N CYS A 108 15.79 8.67 17.78
CA CYS A 108 17.05 8.33 17.16
C CYS A 108 17.95 7.55 18.11
N ILE A 109 18.56 6.50 17.57
CA ILE A 109 19.84 6.01 18.06
C ILE A 109 20.80 7.20 18.03
N SER A 110 21.30 7.57 19.20
CA SER A 110 22.54 8.31 19.36
C SER A 110 23.28 7.64 20.51
N ASP A 111 24.37 6.96 20.11
CA ASP A 111 25.50 6.39 20.86
C ASP A 111 25.22 5.41 22.02
#